data_AF-A0A133U6S4-F1
#
_entry.id   AF-A0A133U6S4-F1
#
_cell.length_a   1.000
_cell.length_b   1.000
_cell.length_c   1.000
_cell.angle_alpha   90.00
_cell.angle_beta   90.00
_cell.angle_gamma   90.00
#
_symmetry.space_group_name_H-M   'P 1'
#
loop_
_entity.id
_entity.type
_entity.pdbx_description
1 polymer ?
#
loop_
_entity_poly.entity_id
_entity_poly.type
_entity_poly.pdbx_seq_one_letter_code
_entity_poly.pdbx_strand_id
1 'polypeptide(L)'
;MKAYLRFFKGSEALVWLRTDARGEIMGKGDWVALTIFLTIAFIVSLWTIDVSVAAIRAGGKLTNEFWMRSPGRAYHVGLWLAIASWFSLSVIAVKFIMGE
;
A
#
# COMPACT_ATOMS: atom_id res chain seq x y z
N MET A 1 30.12 -34.32 -30.35
CA MET A 1 29.71 -33.55 -29.15
C MET A 1 28.66 -32.53 -29.62
N LYS A 2 27.36 -32.87 -29.51
CA LYS A 2 26.25 -32.13 -30.12
C LYS A 2 25.66 -31.12 -29.13
N ALA A 3 25.41 -29.92 -29.64
CA ALA A 3 24.82 -28.77 -28.97
C ALA A 3 23.42 -29.05 -28.39
N TYR A 4 23.15 -28.52 -27.19
CA TYR A 4 21.81 -28.33 -26.66
C TYR A 4 21.48 -26.83 -26.66
N LEU A 5 20.94 -26.36 -27.79
CA LEU A 5 20.13 -25.15 -27.85
C LEU A 5 18.74 -25.49 -27.27
N ARG A 6 18.48 -25.09 -26.02
CA ARG A 6 17.11 -25.05 -25.49
C ARG A 6 16.59 -23.62 -25.56
N PHE A 7 15.74 -23.43 -26.55
CA PHE A 7 14.93 -22.26 -26.84
C PHE A 7 13.98 -21.99 -25.65
N PHE A 8 14.29 -21.00 -24.81
CA PHE A 8 13.38 -20.55 -23.76
C PHE A 8 12.21 -19.79 -24.42
N LYS A 9 11.02 -20.42 -24.43
CA LYS A 9 9.77 -19.78 -24.84
C LYS A 9 9.44 -18.65 -23.86
N GLY A 10 9.48 -17.41 -24.33
CA GLY A 10 9.19 -16.19 -23.55
C GLY A 10 7.76 -16.04 -23.00
N SER A 11 6.92 -17.08 -23.04
CA SER A 11 5.55 -17.04 -22.52
C SER A 11 5.45 -17.37 -21.02
N GLU A 12 6.37 -18.16 -20.47
CA GLU A 12 6.24 -18.63 -19.08
C GLU A 12 6.61 -17.56 -18.06
N ALA A 13 7.61 -16.71 -18.35
CA ALA A 13 7.97 -15.59 -17.48
C ALA A 13 6.86 -14.53 -17.36
N LEU A 14 6.02 -14.41 -18.39
CA LEU A 14 4.89 -13.47 -18.44
C LEU A 14 3.71 -13.92 -17.56
N VAL A 15 3.56 -15.23 -17.33
CA VAL A 15 2.50 -15.81 -16.49
C VAL A 15 2.75 -15.54 -14.99
N TRP A 16 4.01 -15.61 -14.56
CA TRP A 16 4.41 -15.33 -13.18
C TRP A 16 4.23 -13.85 -12.78
N LEU A 17 4.23 -12.92 -13.75
CA LEU A 17 3.97 -11.50 -13.49
C LEU A 17 2.48 -11.17 -13.29
N ARG A 18 1.57 -12.09 -13.61
CA ARG A 18 0.11 -11.86 -13.59
C ARG A 18 -0.59 -12.49 -12.38
N THR A 19 0.10 -13.31 -11.59
CA THR A 19 -0.55 -14.20 -10.61
C THR A 19 -0.05 -13.96 -9.18
N ASP A 20 -0.93 -14.12 -8.18
CA ASP A 20 -0.57 -14.01 -6.77
C ASP A 20 0.41 -15.14 -6.33
N ALA A 21 0.81 -15.15 -5.06
CA ALA A 21 1.69 -16.21 -4.52
C ALA A 21 1.13 -17.65 -4.64
N ARG A 22 -0.14 -17.80 -5.08
CA ARG A 22 -0.84 -19.06 -5.32
C ARG A 22 -1.19 -19.29 -6.79
N GLY A 23 -0.83 -18.40 -7.70
CA GLY A 23 -1.15 -18.56 -9.12
C GLY A 23 -2.50 -17.98 -9.56
N GLU A 24 -3.21 -17.23 -8.71
CA GLU A 24 -4.57 -16.75 -9.01
C GLU A 24 -4.65 -15.23 -9.23
N ILE A 25 -5.57 -14.82 -10.11
CA ILE A 25 -5.91 -13.42 -10.37
C ILE A 25 -6.85 -12.97 -9.24
N MET A 26 -6.49 -11.90 -8.51
CA MET A 26 -7.33 -11.34 -7.44
C MET A 26 -8.78 -11.13 -7.89
N GLY A 27 -9.72 -11.68 -7.13
CA GLY A 27 -11.14 -11.57 -7.41
C GLY A 27 -11.66 -10.16 -7.17
N LYS A 28 -12.83 -9.84 -7.75
CA LYS A 28 -13.49 -8.53 -7.55
C LYS A 28 -13.70 -8.18 -6.06
N GLY A 29 -14.03 -9.18 -5.24
CA GLY A 29 -14.18 -9.01 -3.79
C GLY A 29 -12.88 -8.57 -3.12
N ASP A 30 -11.74 -9.14 -3.52
CA ASP A 30 -10.43 -8.81 -2.96
C ASP A 30 -10.02 -7.37 -3.30
N TRP A 31 -10.30 -6.92 -4.52
CA TRP A 31 -10.07 -5.53 -4.93
C TRP A 31 -10.91 -4.53 -4.13
N VAL A 32 -12.18 -4.86 -3.87
CA VAL A 32 -13.06 -4.03 -3.03
C VAL A 32 -12.54 -3.99 -1.60
N ALA A 33 -12.20 -5.14 -1.01
CA ALA A 33 -11.64 -5.22 0.34
C ALA A 33 -10.33 -4.43 0.47
N LEU A 34 -9.43 -4.56 -0.50
CA LEU A 34 -8.18 -3.80 -0.55
C LEU A 34 -8.43 -2.29 -0.65
N THR A 35 -9.38 -1.86 -1.47
CA THR A 35 -9.74 -0.44 -1.61
C THR A 35 -10.28 0.13 -0.30
N ILE A 36 -11.17 -0.60 0.39
CA ILE A 36 -11.69 -0.20 1.70
C ILE A 36 -10.57 -0.10 2.73
N PHE A 37 -9.71 -1.12 2.80
CA PHE A 37 -8.57 -1.14 3.71
C PHE A 37 -7.64 0.05 3.49
N LEU A 38 -7.25 0.33 2.23
CA LEU A 38 -6.39 1.45 1.89
C LEU A 38 -7.05 2.80 2.19
N THR A 39 -8.37 2.91 2.01
CA THR A 39 -9.13 4.13 2.37
C THR A 39 -9.10 4.37 3.87
N ILE A 40 -9.32 3.33 4.68
CA ILE A 40 -9.22 3.42 6.14
C ILE A 40 -7.78 3.78 6.55
N ALA A 41 -6.78 3.14 5.97
CA ALA A 41 -5.37 3.44 6.23
C ALA A 41 -5.04 4.90 5.92
N PHE A 42 -5.54 5.44 4.80
CA PHE A 42 -5.38 6.84 4.44
C PHE A 42 -6.04 7.76 5.47
N ILE A 43 -7.28 7.50 5.88
CA ILE A 43 -7.97 8.32 6.89
C ILE A 43 -7.23 8.30 8.23
N VAL A 44 -6.81 7.12 8.69
CA VAL A 44 -6.04 6.97 9.95
C VAL A 44 -4.70 7.70 9.87
N SER A 45 -4.07 7.73 8.69
CA SER A 45 -2.82 8.46 8.48
C SER A 45 -3.00 9.97 8.64
N LEU A 46 -4.10 10.54 8.09
CA LEU A 46 -4.43 11.96 8.24
C LEU A 46 -4.73 12.31 9.69
N TRP A 47 -5.50 11.47 10.39
CA TRP A 47 -5.75 11.63 11.81
C TRP A 47 -4.45 11.58 12.64
N THR A 48 -3.55 10.65 12.31
CA THR A 48 -2.24 10.54 12.97
C THR A 48 -1.40 11.80 12.78
N ILE A 49 -1.40 12.37 11.57
CA ILE A 49 -0.75 13.64 11.26
C ILE A 49 -1.34 14.77 12.12
N ASP A 50 -2.66 14.89 12.15
CA ASP A 50 -3.37 15.95 12.89
C ASP A 50 -3.05 15.91 14.39
N VAL A 51 -3.21 14.75 15.03
CA VAL A 51 -2.90 14.56 16.45
C VAL A 51 -1.41 14.81 16.75
N SER A 52 -0.52 14.40 15.84
CA SER A 52 0.91 14.63 16.00
C SER A 52 1.28 16.12 15.91
N VAL A 53 0.69 16.85 14.96
CA VAL A 53 0.89 18.30 14.83
C VAL A 53 0.32 19.03 16.04
N ALA A 54 -0.86 18.64 16.52
CA ALA A 54 -1.45 19.19 17.74
C ALA A 54 -0.52 19.01 18.95
N ALA A 55 0.05 17.81 19.14
CA ALA A 55 0.99 17.53 20.22
C ALA A 55 2.30 18.32 20.10
N ILE A 56 2.86 18.47 18.89
CA ILE A 56 4.06 19.30 18.64
C ILE A 56 3.78 20.75 19.05
N ARG A 57 2.63 21.30 18.63
CA ARG A 57 2.24 22.69 18.93
C ARG A 57 2.00 22.91 20.42
N ALA A 58 1.47 21.92 21.12
CA ALA A 58 1.27 21.97 22.57
C ALA A 58 2.58 21.75 23.38
N GLY A 59 3.72 21.47 22.73
CA GLY A 59 4.94 21.06 23.42
C GLY A 59 4.81 19.72 24.17
N GLY A 60 3.81 18.92 23.80
CA GLY A 60 3.41 17.71 24.49
C GLY A 60 3.99 16.43 23.89
N LYS A 61 3.56 15.31 24.45
CA LYS A 61 3.85 13.95 23.95
C LYS A 61 2.53 13.27 23.61
N LEU A 62 2.60 12.28 22.72
CA LEU A 62 1.43 11.44 22.44
C LEU A 62 1.16 10.49 23.61
N THR A 63 -0.11 10.43 24.02
CA THR A 63 -0.65 9.58 25.08
C THR A 63 -1.81 8.74 24.51
N ASN A 64 -2.46 7.91 25.33
CA ASN A 64 -3.56 7.01 24.90
C ASN A 64 -3.13 5.94 23.87
N GLU A 65 -2.31 4.99 24.31
CA GLU A 65 -1.92 3.79 23.54
C GLU A 65 -1.15 4.00 22.23
N PHE A 66 -0.82 5.23 21.87
CA PHE A 66 0.14 5.48 20.80
C PHE A 66 1.46 4.76 21.08
N TRP A 67 1.80 3.81 20.20
CA TRP A 67 3.06 3.07 20.26
C TRP A 67 4.28 4.00 20.20
N MET A 68 4.14 5.15 19.52
CA MET A 68 5.16 6.18 19.47
C MET A 68 4.79 7.37 20.36
N ARG A 69 5.62 7.64 21.37
CA ARG A 69 5.45 8.79 22.27
C ARG A 69 5.97 10.10 21.68
N SER A 70 6.89 10.02 20.70
CA SER A 70 7.46 11.18 20.02
C SER A 70 6.50 11.63 18.91
N PRO A 71 5.90 12.83 19.01
CA PRO A 71 4.93 13.27 18.02
C PRO A 71 5.59 13.55 16.66
N GLY A 72 6.86 13.98 16.63
CA GLY A 72 7.59 14.13 15.36
C GLY A 72 7.77 12.81 14.60
N ARG A 73 8.02 11.69 15.31
CA ARG A 73 8.10 10.38 14.67
C ARG A 73 6.75 9.90 14.18
N ALA A 74 5.71 10.04 14.99
CA ALA A 74 4.35 9.67 14.61
C ALA A 74 3.84 10.48 13.40
N TYR A 75 4.16 11.77 13.33
CA TYR A 75 3.88 12.63 12.19
C TYR A 75 4.51 12.07 10.90
N HIS A 76 5.79 11.71 10.93
CA HIS A 76 6.47 11.14 9.75
C HIS A 76 5.87 9.80 9.33
N VAL A 77 5.52 8.93 10.27
CA VAL A 77 4.87 7.65 9.95
C VAL A 77 3.49 7.89 9.32
N GLY A 78 2.71 8.82 9.87
CA GLY A 78 1.44 9.24 9.28
C GLY A 78 1.61 9.76 7.85
N LEU A 79 2.61 10.61 7.59
CA LEU A 79 2.92 11.09 6.24
C LEU A 79 3.26 9.97 5.26
N TRP A 80 4.16 9.07 5.63
CA TRP A 80 4.55 7.95 4.77
C TRP A 80 3.38 7.03 4.47
N LEU A 81 2.56 6.75 5.48
CA LEU A 81 1.36 5.94 5.30
C LEU A 81 0.36 6.63 4.38
N ALA A 82 0.14 7.94 4.53
CA ALA A 82 -0.74 8.73 3.68
C ALA A 82 -0.32 8.66 2.21
N ILE A 83 0.98 8.89 1.95
CA ILE A 83 1.56 8.84 0.60
C ILE A 83 1.38 7.45 0.00
N ALA A 84 1.75 6.40 0.75
CA ALA A 84 1.66 5.03 0.27
C ALA A 84 0.21 4.63 -0.04
N SER A 85 -0.72 4.87 0.88
CA SER A 85 -2.13 4.52 0.67
C SER A 85 -2.77 5.32 -0.46
N TRP A 86 -2.46 6.62 -0.57
CA TRP A 86 -2.98 7.47 -1.64
C TRP A 86 -2.47 7.06 -3.02
N PHE A 87 -1.16 6.78 -3.11
CA PHE A 87 -0.56 6.29 -4.34
C PHE A 87 -1.18 4.95 -4.76
N SER A 88 -1.32 3.99 -3.84
CA SER A 88 -1.97 2.72 -4.12
C SER A 88 -3.43 2.87 -4.55
N LEU A 89 -4.21 3.74 -3.89
CA LEU A 89 -5.59 4.03 -4.29
C LEU A 89 -5.67 4.63 -5.70
N SER A 90 -4.73 5.50 -6.06
CA SER A 90 -4.67 6.11 -7.38
C SER A 90 -4.37 5.07 -8.46
N VAL A 91 -3.45 4.13 -8.19
CA VAL A 91 -3.16 3.01 -9.11
C VAL A 91 -4.40 2.12 -9.30
N ILE A 92 -5.09 1.79 -8.21
CA ILE A 92 -6.33 1.00 -8.27
C ILE A 92 -7.43 1.75 -9.05
N ALA A 93 -7.56 3.07 -8.84
CA ALA A 93 -8.52 3.88 -9.58
C ALA A 93 -8.23 3.89 -11.08
N VAL A 94 -6.97 4.07 -11.48
CA VAL A 94 -6.55 4.00 -12.88
C VAL A 94 -6.87 2.64 -13.49
N LYS A 95 -6.56 1.54 -12.78
CA LYS A 95 -6.90 0.18 -13.19
C LYS A 95 -8.40 0.05 -13.52
N PHE A 96 -9.27 0.49 -12.60
CA PHE A 96 -10.72 0.44 -12.83
C PHE A 96 -11.20 1.34 -13.97
N ILE A 97 -10.60 2.52 -14.16
CA ILE A 97 -10.92 3.43 -15.28
C ILE A 97 -10.53 2.79 -16.62
N MET A 98 -9.41 2.06 -16.66
CA MET A 98 -8.95 1.35 -17.85
C MET A 98 -9.74 0.05 -18.14
N GLY A 99 -10.65 -0.34 -17.25
CA GLY A 99 -11.47 -1.55 -17.40
C GLY A 99 -10.71 -2.85 -17.14
N GLU A 100 -9.55 -2.78 -16.46
CA GLU A 100 -8.74 -3.93 -16.04
C GLU A 100 -9.06 -4.41 -14.63
#